data_AF-A0A4U8V3J1-F1
#
_entry.id   AF-A0A4U8V3J1-F1
#
_cell.length_a   1.000
_cell.length_b   1.000
_cell.length_c   1.000
_cell.angle_alpha   90.00
_cell.angle_beta   90.00
_cell.angle_gamma   90.00
#
_symmetry.space_group_name_H-M   'P 1'
#
loop_
_entity.id
_entity.type
_entity.pdbx_description
1 polymer ?
#
loop_
_entity_poly.entity_id
_entity_poly.type
_entity_poly.pdbx_seq_one_letter_code
_entity_poly.pdbx_strand_id
1 'polypeptide(L)'
;MMPCPGRRGNFALRNTYKNSPHRHRTLPHVALVGSSFPCFRPVEVPMNAQLQEAAAHYDAVPYDSYPYWQSSPDLLGAIAVLFGLRCAPPATARVLELGCAAGGNLIPHAARNRQAEYVGIDYSRVQIEEGRQRIAGLGLNNIVLHHASIADLPEGLGTFDYIIVHGVYSWVAPDIQDAILRACKDYLRPDGVAYVSYNVYPGWKTREVMREAMLFHTRQIADPSQRLGHAKGMVEYMQQIARPGSMFKHVVDAEAEAVANGSDSYLLHEYLEEHNRPCYFREFAGRALNHGLGYLGDGMLASMFPVNLGEDAAQRLNNVAHNQVDLEQYMDFLNNRVFRQTLLVHADAQERMRRDLGREQLQQLAFYAGFHQQLDERGEPVTPATWLGLWGGTIQPGTALQHRLVELFNAACPGSLSAATLEAEMRAVAEREGQSPDAAEQELYMVLRALIARGMVRIRTRAQQVARTPCPQPVADWLVRQDASMGRAVTTGPLHEPTPLNIVELLVLPLLDGTHARAALVDHLVTAEREERIRFHDNDQKRLTTPEAIRACAEEHLELALRTLAGRGLLTD
;
A
#
# COMPACT_ATOMS: atom_id res chain seq x y z
N MET A 1 2.89 46.65 -29.26
CA MET A 1 1.62 47.00 -29.93
C MET A 1 1.04 45.71 -30.50
N MET A 2 -0.17 45.40 -30.04
CA MET A 2 -1.06 44.28 -30.39
C MET A 2 -0.57 42.80 -30.28
N PRO A 3 -1.43 41.90 -29.77
CA PRO A 3 -1.13 40.49 -29.48
C PRO A 3 -1.94 39.51 -30.36
N CYS A 4 -1.68 38.20 -30.26
CA CYS A 4 -2.61 37.11 -30.61
C CYS A 4 -2.12 35.76 -30.00
N PRO A 5 -2.98 34.73 -29.85
CA PRO A 5 -3.27 34.10 -28.56
C PRO A 5 -3.09 32.56 -28.54
N GLY A 6 -3.26 31.95 -27.37
CA GLY A 6 -3.53 30.50 -27.27
C GLY A 6 -3.08 29.86 -25.96
N ARG A 7 -3.96 29.79 -24.95
CA ARG A 7 -3.84 28.82 -23.86
C ARG A 7 -5.20 28.17 -23.64
N ARG A 8 -5.25 26.84 -23.84
CA ARG A 8 -6.36 25.98 -23.40
C ARG A 8 -6.30 25.90 -21.87
N GLY A 9 -7.40 26.27 -21.21
CA GLY A 9 -7.52 26.31 -19.75
C GLY A 9 -8.20 25.06 -19.23
N ASN A 10 -7.63 24.46 -18.18
CA ASN A 10 -8.19 23.35 -17.42
C ASN A 10 -9.17 23.88 -16.35
N PHE A 11 -10.35 23.28 -16.25
CA PHE A 11 -11.35 23.57 -15.20
C PHE A 11 -11.02 22.82 -13.90
N ALA A 12 -11.11 23.51 -12.75
CA ALA A 12 -10.90 22.93 -11.42
C ALA A 12 -12.25 22.76 -10.68
N LEU A 13 -12.48 21.57 -10.11
CA LEU A 13 -13.67 21.22 -9.33
C LEU A 13 -13.37 21.17 -7.82
N ARG A 14 -14.31 21.61 -6.98
CA ARG A 14 -14.27 21.50 -5.52
C ARG A 14 -15.47 20.71 -4.98
N ASN A 15 -15.19 19.73 -4.11
CA ASN A 15 -16.17 18.90 -3.41
C ASN A 15 -16.89 19.69 -2.31
N THR A 16 -18.23 19.64 -2.28
CA THR A 16 -19.01 19.97 -1.09
C THR A 16 -20.05 18.88 -0.85
N TYR A 17 -19.86 18.08 0.21
CA TYR A 17 -20.81 17.05 0.65
C TYR A 17 -21.77 17.66 1.69
N LYS A 18 -23.07 17.47 1.52
CA LYS A 18 -24.09 17.68 2.55
C LYS A 18 -24.90 16.39 2.70
N ASN A 19 -24.83 15.77 3.87
CA ASN A 19 -25.64 14.60 4.25
C ASN A 19 -27.07 15.03 4.58
N SER A 20 -28.06 14.33 3.99
CA SER A 20 -29.46 14.29 4.48
C SER A 20 -29.98 12.84 4.39
N PRO A 21 -30.82 12.36 5.32
CA PRO A 21 -31.06 10.93 5.52
C PRO A 21 -32.39 10.47 4.91
N HIS A 22 -32.41 9.40 4.09
CA HIS A 22 -33.66 8.77 3.68
C HIS A 22 -33.63 7.23 3.66
N ARG A 23 -34.36 6.69 4.65
CA ARG A 23 -35.30 5.55 4.66
C ARG A 23 -35.14 4.42 3.62
N HIS A 24 -34.86 3.23 4.15
CA HIS A 24 -34.86 1.93 3.49
C HIS A 24 -36.21 1.57 2.84
N ARG A 25 -36.13 1.04 1.61
CA ARG A 25 -37.12 0.12 1.04
C ARG A 25 -36.42 -1.16 0.60
N THR A 26 -36.84 -2.27 1.18
CA THR A 26 -36.43 -3.65 0.88
C THR A 26 -36.97 -4.10 -0.50
N LEU A 27 -36.12 -4.76 -1.29
CA LEU A 27 -36.49 -5.52 -2.49
C LEU A 27 -35.98 -6.98 -2.36
N PRO A 28 -36.62 -7.95 -3.04
CA PRO A 28 -36.71 -9.33 -2.57
C PRO A 28 -35.51 -10.22 -2.96
N HIS A 29 -35.28 -11.23 -2.12
CA HIS A 29 -34.29 -12.29 -2.29
C HIS A 29 -34.40 -13.03 -3.63
N VAL A 30 -33.28 -13.08 -4.35
CA VAL A 30 -33.02 -14.08 -5.40
C VAL A 30 -32.05 -15.11 -4.82
N ALA A 31 -32.49 -16.36 -4.73
CA ALA A 31 -31.69 -17.48 -4.24
C ALA A 31 -30.65 -17.89 -5.29
N LEU A 32 -29.37 -17.85 -4.94
CA LEU A 32 -28.27 -18.45 -5.71
C LEU A 32 -27.94 -19.84 -5.14
N VAL A 33 -27.93 -20.83 -6.02
CA VAL A 33 -27.73 -22.25 -5.73
C VAL A 33 -26.25 -22.55 -5.52
N GLY A 34 -25.93 -22.99 -4.30
CA GLY A 34 -24.90 -23.94 -3.87
C GLY A 34 -23.54 -24.02 -4.60
N SER A 35 -22.49 -23.46 -3.99
CA SER A 35 -21.17 -24.09 -3.96
C SER A 35 -20.94 -24.68 -2.57
N SER A 36 -20.80 -26.01 -2.49
CA SER A 36 -20.59 -26.75 -1.25
C SER A 36 -19.10 -26.70 -0.87
N PHE A 37 -18.74 -25.77 0.01
CA PHE A 37 -17.47 -25.72 0.73
C PHE A 37 -17.76 -25.60 2.24
N PRO A 38 -16.91 -26.13 3.14
CA PRO A 38 -17.18 -26.11 4.57
C PRO A 38 -17.40 -24.66 5.02
N CYS A 39 -18.60 -24.41 5.56
CA CYS A 39 -19.00 -23.12 6.08
C CYS A 39 -18.15 -22.81 7.32
N PHE A 40 -17.08 -22.03 7.15
CA PHE A 40 -16.36 -21.44 8.26
C PHE A 40 -17.29 -20.43 8.94
N ARG A 41 -17.83 -20.83 10.10
CA ARG A 41 -18.67 -19.93 10.91
C ARG A 41 -17.76 -19.11 11.82
N PRO A 42 -17.98 -17.78 11.95
CA PRO A 42 -17.30 -17.00 12.97
C PRO A 42 -17.61 -17.59 14.35
N VAL A 43 -16.57 -17.94 15.10
CA VAL A 43 -16.68 -18.36 16.50
C VAL A 43 -16.34 -17.16 17.38
N GLU A 44 -17.20 -16.84 18.35
CA GLU A 44 -16.90 -15.86 19.39
C GLU A 44 -16.18 -16.55 20.55
N VAL A 45 -15.03 -16.01 20.96
CA VAL A 45 -14.27 -16.49 22.11
C VAL A 45 -14.42 -15.48 23.26
N PRO A 46 -14.88 -15.89 24.46
CA PRO A 46 -15.09 -14.97 25.58
C PRO A 46 -13.77 -14.47 26.20
N MET A 47 -13.64 -13.14 26.36
CA MET A 47 -12.44 -12.46 26.86
C MET A 47 -12.51 -12.11 28.37
N ASN A 48 -11.35 -12.00 29.02
CA ASN A 48 -11.23 -11.63 30.44
C ASN A 48 -11.43 -10.11 30.69
N ALA A 49 -11.54 -9.71 31.97
CA ALA A 49 -11.94 -8.34 32.35
C ALA A 49 -10.88 -7.25 32.08
N GLN A 50 -9.57 -7.55 32.20
CA GLN A 50 -8.50 -6.59 31.88
C GLN A 50 -8.44 -6.30 30.38
N LEU A 51 -8.75 -7.31 29.57
CA LEU A 51 -8.89 -7.19 28.13
C LEU A 51 -10.09 -6.28 27.76
N GLN A 52 -11.23 -6.39 28.46
CA GLN A 52 -12.41 -5.56 28.16
C GLN A 52 -12.18 -4.04 28.29
N GLU A 53 -11.30 -3.61 29.19
CA GLU A 53 -11.00 -2.19 29.42
C GLU A 53 -10.14 -1.59 28.29
N ALA A 54 -9.16 -2.36 27.77
CA ALA A 54 -8.38 -1.99 26.59
C ALA A 54 -9.25 -1.92 25.31
N ALA A 55 -10.26 -2.78 25.19
CA ALA A 55 -11.18 -2.79 24.06
C ALA A 55 -12.02 -1.49 24.00
N ALA A 56 -12.48 -1.02 25.16
CA ALA A 56 -13.28 0.20 25.24
C ALA A 56 -12.49 1.48 24.86
N HIS A 57 -11.18 1.54 25.14
CA HIS A 57 -10.32 2.65 24.70
C HIS A 57 -10.08 2.62 23.19
N TYR A 58 -9.88 1.42 22.62
CA TYR A 58 -9.64 1.22 21.19
C TYR A 58 -10.89 1.47 20.33
N ASP A 59 -12.08 1.08 20.80
CA ASP A 59 -13.35 1.27 20.08
C ASP A 59 -13.84 2.74 20.05
N ALA A 60 -13.26 3.63 20.88
CA ALA A 60 -13.70 5.02 20.99
C ALA A 60 -13.32 5.90 19.78
N VAL A 61 -12.22 5.57 19.08
CA VAL A 61 -11.77 6.27 17.87
C VAL A 61 -11.25 5.22 16.86
N PRO A 62 -12.14 4.63 16.03
CA PRO A 62 -11.77 3.56 15.11
C PRO A 62 -10.69 4.02 14.10
N TYR A 63 -9.69 3.18 13.84
CA TYR A 63 -8.69 3.41 12.79
C TYR A 63 -9.31 3.30 11.40
N ASP A 64 -8.79 4.08 10.45
CA ASP A 64 -9.14 3.94 9.04
C ASP A 64 -8.55 2.64 8.47
N SER A 65 -9.41 1.71 8.02
CA SER A 65 -8.96 0.42 7.50
C SER A 65 -8.49 0.53 6.03
N TYR A 66 -7.18 0.71 5.84
CA TYR A 66 -6.53 0.92 4.54
C TYR A 66 -5.82 -0.32 3.97
N PRO A 67 -5.61 -0.38 2.63
CA PRO A 67 -4.73 -1.36 1.99
C PRO A 67 -3.26 -0.91 2.05
N TYR A 68 -2.36 -1.87 2.27
CA TYR A 68 -0.91 -1.64 2.35
C TYR A 68 -0.15 -2.55 1.39
N TRP A 69 0.31 -1.99 0.25
CA TRP A 69 1.01 -2.76 -0.79
C TRP A 69 2.24 -3.52 -0.29
N GLN A 70 2.93 -3.00 0.74
CA GLN A 70 4.11 -3.63 1.34
C GLN A 70 3.80 -4.95 2.05
N SER A 71 2.54 -5.15 2.43
CA SER A 71 2.06 -6.38 3.07
C SER A 71 1.42 -7.35 2.07
N SER A 72 1.32 -6.98 0.79
CA SER A 72 0.61 -7.79 -0.20
C SER A 72 1.28 -9.16 -0.40
N PRO A 73 0.52 -10.27 -0.41
CA PRO A 73 1.08 -11.61 -0.67
C PRO A 73 1.85 -11.71 -2.00
N ASP A 74 1.50 -10.89 -2.99
CA ASP A 74 2.25 -10.76 -4.25
C ASP A 74 3.70 -10.31 -4.03
N LEU A 75 3.92 -9.28 -3.21
CA LEU A 75 5.26 -8.79 -2.89
C LEU A 75 5.99 -9.78 -1.96
N LEU A 76 5.31 -10.31 -0.94
CA LEU A 76 5.90 -11.25 0.01
C LEU A 76 6.43 -12.49 -0.70
N GLY A 77 5.61 -13.08 -1.58
CA GLY A 77 6.02 -14.20 -2.42
C GLY A 77 7.13 -13.83 -3.40
N ALA A 78 7.09 -12.63 -3.99
CA ALA A 78 8.12 -12.18 -4.92
C ALA A 78 9.49 -12.04 -4.24
N ILE A 79 9.54 -11.55 -2.99
CA ILE A 79 10.78 -11.45 -2.21
C ILE A 79 11.30 -12.85 -1.84
N ALA A 80 10.41 -13.79 -1.50
CA ALA A 80 10.80 -15.18 -1.26
C ALA A 80 11.45 -15.81 -2.51
N VAL A 81 10.81 -15.67 -3.67
CA VAL A 81 11.34 -16.15 -4.97
C VAL A 81 12.64 -15.46 -5.33
N LEU A 82 12.74 -14.14 -5.11
CA LEU A 82 13.96 -13.37 -5.36
C LEU A 82 15.16 -13.94 -4.59
N PHE A 83 14.95 -14.39 -3.35
CA PHE A 83 15.98 -15.00 -2.53
C PHE A 83 16.02 -16.54 -2.61
N GLY A 84 15.46 -17.11 -3.68
CA GLY A 84 15.60 -18.54 -4.02
C GLY A 84 14.71 -19.49 -3.23
N LEU A 85 13.71 -18.98 -2.51
CA LEU A 85 12.70 -19.80 -1.84
C LEU A 85 11.49 -20.04 -2.74
N ARG A 86 10.73 -21.08 -2.42
CA ARG A 86 9.41 -21.32 -3.00
C ARG A 86 8.37 -20.67 -2.11
N CYS A 87 7.26 -20.25 -2.71
CA CYS A 87 6.09 -19.74 -1.98
C CYS A 87 4.82 -20.18 -2.70
N ALA A 88 3.70 -20.18 -1.97
CA ALA A 88 2.40 -20.47 -2.59
C ALA A 88 1.97 -19.32 -3.52
N PRO A 89 1.36 -19.60 -4.69
CA PRO A 89 0.81 -18.56 -5.54
C PRO A 89 -0.28 -17.75 -4.80
N PRO A 90 -0.21 -16.40 -4.76
CA PRO A 90 -1.22 -15.55 -4.11
C PRO A 90 -2.66 -15.82 -4.56
N ALA A 91 -2.85 -16.27 -5.81
CA ALA A 91 -4.16 -16.57 -6.37
C ALA A 91 -4.89 -17.74 -5.68
N THR A 92 -4.17 -18.65 -5.02
CA THR A 92 -4.70 -19.85 -4.35
C THR A 92 -4.19 -20.01 -2.92
N ALA A 93 -3.58 -18.96 -2.36
CA ALA A 93 -2.97 -19.00 -1.04
C ALA A 93 -4.00 -18.92 0.09
N ARG A 94 -3.61 -19.36 1.29
CA ARG A 94 -4.29 -19.01 2.54
C ARG A 94 -3.52 -17.90 3.23
N VAL A 95 -4.21 -16.81 3.59
CA VAL A 95 -3.62 -15.62 4.19
C VAL A 95 -4.28 -15.33 5.54
N LEU A 96 -3.47 -15.11 6.57
CA LEU A 96 -3.89 -14.66 7.89
C LEU A 96 -3.43 -13.22 8.11
N GLU A 97 -4.30 -12.34 8.61
CA GLU A 97 -3.91 -11.03 9.14
C GLU A 97 -4.25 -10.95 10.64
N LEU A 98 -3.23 -10.65 11.46
CA LEU A 98 -3.37 -10.39 12.89
C LEU A 98 -3.42 -8.87 13.11
N GLY A 99 -4.51 -8.39 13.70
CA GLY A 99 -4.85 -6.96 13.77
C GLY A 99 -5.45 -6.45 12.45
N CYS A 100 -6.45 -7.16 11.92
CA CYS A 100 -7.00 -6.84 10.59
C CYS A 100 -7.94 -5.62 10.55
N ALA A 101 -8.32 -5.06 11.71
CA ALA A 101 -9.38 -4.06 11.85
C ALA A 101 -10.64 -4.48 11.04
N ALA A 102 -11.24 -3.57 10.27
CA ALA A 102 -12.35 -3.87 9.37
C ALA A 102 -11.98 -4.64 8.08
N GLY A 103 -10.76 -5.18 7.98
CA GLY A 103 -10.30 -6.01 6.87
C GLY A 103 -10.00 -5.23 5.59
N GLY A 104 -9.80 -3.92 5.66
CA GLY A 104 -9.49 -3.06 4.51
C GLY A 104 -8.25 -3.47 3.72
N ASN A 105 -7.31 -4.18 4.37
CA ASN A 105 -6.15 -4.76 3.71
C ASN A 105 -6.44 -6.14 3.05
N LEU A 106 -7.29 -6.98 3.66
CA LEU A 106 -7.63 -8.31 3.13
C LEU A 106 -8.72 -8.28 2.06
N ILE A 107 -9.76 -7.46 2.22
CA ILE A 107 -10.95 -7.45 1.35
C ILE A 107 -10.57 -7.24 -0.13
N PRO A 108 -9.68 -6.30 -0.50
CA PRO A 108 -9.29 -6.14 -1.89
C PRO A 108 -8.56 -7.36 -2.47
N HIS A 109 -7.77 -8.07 -1.66
CA HIS A 109 -7.15 -9.32 -2.07
C HIS A 109 -8.17 -10.43 -2.27
N ALA A 110 -9.13 -10.59 -1.34
CA ALA A 110 -10.21 -11.57 -1.46
C ALA A 110 -11.07 -11.34 -2.71
N ALA A 111 -11.34 -10.08 -3.05
CA ALA A 111 -12.09 -9.69 -4.24
C ALA A 111 -11.38 -10.05 -5.55
N ARG A 112 -10.04 -9.92 -5.60
CA ARG A 112 -9.23 -10.21 -6.80
C ARG A 112 -8.87 -11.69 -6.94
N ASN A 113 -8.66 -12.38 -5.82
CA ASN A 113 -8.19 -13.77 -5.79
C ASN A 113 -9.28 -14.69 -5.23
N ARG A 114 -10.30 -14.99 -6.04
CA ARG A 114 -11.49 -15.77 -5.63
C ARG A 114 -11.22 -17.21 -5.21
N GLN A 115 -10.05 -17.75 -5.53
CA GLN A 115 -9.62 -19.10 -5.17
C GLN A 115 -8.71 -19.12 -3.91
N ALA A 116 -8.30 -17.96 -3.41
CA ALA A 116 -7.53 -17.83 -2.17
C ALA A 116 -8.46 -17.66 -0.98
N GLU A 117 -7.99 -18.01 0.21
CA GLU A 117 -8.73 -17.89 1.48
C GLU A 117 -8.08 -16.86 2.39
N TYR A 118 -8.90 -16.04 3.03
CA TYR A 118 -8.44 -14.96 3.89
C TYR A 118 -9.08 -15.06 5.27
N VAL A 119 -8.25 -14.97 6.31
CA VAL A 119 -8.69 -14.93 7.70
C VAL A 119 -8.14 -13.68 8.36
N GLY A 120 -9.02 -12.85 8.91
CA GLY A 120 -8.63 -11.71 9.72
C GLY A 120 -8.97 -11.94 11.18
N ILE A 121 -8.05 -11.60 12.08
CA ILE A 121 -8.27 -11.58 13.52
C ILE A 121 -8.09 -10.15 14.00
N ASP A 122 -9.08 -9.60 14.70
CA ASP A 122 -8.93 -8.30 15.35
C ASP A 122 -9.62 -8.29 16.72
N TYR A 123 -9.12 -7.39 17.55
CA TYR A 123 -9.56 -7.20 18.92
C TYR A 123 -10.82 -6.33 19.02
N SER A 124 -11.03 -5.41 18.07
CA SER A 124 -12.19 -4.52 18.06
C SER A 124 -13.41 -5.21 17.49
N ARG A 125 -14.45 -5.36 18.30
CA ARG A 125 -15.75 -5.86 17.83
C ARG A 125 -16.36 -4.91 16.79
N VAL A 126 -16.24 -3.59 17.00
CA VAL A 126 -16.81 -2.57 16.10
C VAL A 126 -16.21 -2.69 14.69
N GLN A 127 -14.88 -2.77 14.59
CA GLN A 127 -14.17 -2.94 13.32
C GLN A 127 -14.55 -4.27 12.64
N ILE A 128 -14.60 -5.37 13.40
CA ILE A 128 -14.97 -6.68 12.87
C ILE A 128 -16.40 -6.68 12.33
N GLU A 129 -17.35 -6.05 13.02
CA GLU A 129 -18.73 -5.92 12.55
C GLU A 129 -18.83 -5.08 11.27
N GLU A 130 -18.12 -3.95 11.19
CA GLU A 130 -18.03 -3.15 9.95
C GLU A 130 -17.48 -3.98 8.79
N GLY A 131 -16.35 -4.67 9.02
CA GLY A 131 -15.72 -5.51 8.00
C GLY A 131 -16.64 -6.64 7.52
N ARG A 132 -17.35 -7.30 8.44
CA ARG A 132 -18.35 -8.33 8.12
C ARG A 132 -19.50 -7.78 7.29
N GLN A 133 -19.99 -6.57 7.59
CA GLN A 133 -21.02 -5.91 6.78
C GLN A 133 -20.51 -5.63 5.36
N ARG A 134 -19.26 -5.14 5.22
CA ARG A 134 -18.65 -4.91 3.91
C ARG A 134 -18.47 -6.21 3.12
N ILE A 135 -17.99 -7.27 3.76
CA ILE A 135 -17.84 -8.61 3.15
C ILE A 135 -19.18 -9.13 2.64
N ALA A 136 -20.24 -9.01 3.44
CA ALA A 136 -21.59 -9.42 3.07
C ALA A 136 -22.15 -8.57 1.92
N GLY A 137 -21.96 -7.24 1.96
CA GLY A 137 -22.38 -6.32 0.89
C GLY A 137 -21.68 -6.58 -0.44
N LEU A 138 -20.44 -7.06 -0.41
CA LEU A 138 -19.66 -7.48 -1.58
C LEU A 138 -19.95 -8.92 -2.01
N GLY A 139 -20.67 -9.71 -1.21
CA GLY A 139 -20.93 -11.14 -1.49
C GLY A 139 -19.66 -11.99 -1.54
N LEU A 140 -18.62 -11.65 -0.76
CA LEU A 140 -17.40 -12.45 -0.68
C LEU A 140 -17.60 -13.65 0.25
N ASN A 141 -17.19 -14.83 -0.20
CA ASN A 141 -17.30 -16.09 0.55
C ASN A 141 -15.93 -16.70 0.93
N ASN A 142 -14.84 -16.09 0.47
CA ASN A 142 -13.48 -16.55 0.63
C ASN A 142 -12.69 -15.74 1.68
N ILE A 143 -13.40 -14.98 2.53
CA ILE A 143 -12.83 -14.18 3.62
C ILE A 143 -13.71 -14.30 4.86
N VAL A 144 -13.07 -14.47 6.03
CA VAL A 144 -13.74 -14.49 7.34
C VAL A 144 -12.98 -13.62 8.33
N LEU A 145 -13.69 -12.81 9.10
CA LEU A 145 -13.12 -11.98 10.17
C LEU A 145 -13.61 -12.48 11.54
N HIS A 146 -12.68 -12.70 12.46
CA HIS A 146 -12.94 -13.12 13.84
C HIS A 146 -12.61 -12.00 14.82
N HIS A 147 -13.54 -11.79 15.76
CA HIS A 147 -13.30 -10.99 16.94
C HIS A 147 -12.63 -11.89 17.99
N ALA A 148 -11.33 -11.74 18.19
CA ALA A 148 -10.54 -12.53 19.12
C ALA A 148 -9.22 -11.82 19.46
N SER A 149 -8.60 -12.19 20.59
CA SER A 149 -7.27 -11.73 20.96
C SER A 149 -6.20 -12.55 20.26
N ILE A 150 -5.07 -11.93 19.89
CA ILE A 150 -3.90 -12.65 19.35
C ILE A 150 -3.31 -13.61 20.40
N ALA A 151 -3.51 -13.34 21.69
CA ALA A 151 -3.10 -14.26 22.76
C ALA A 151 -3.93 -15.54 22.82
N ASP A 152 -5.14 -15.54 22.25
CA ASP A 152 -6.11 -16.63 22.31
C ASP A 152 -6.80 -16.80 20.95
N LEU A 153 -6.03 -17.32 19.99
CA LEU A 153 -6.50 -17.53 18.62
C LEU A 153 -7.53 -18.67 18.56
N PRO A 154 -8.58 -18.55 17.72
CA PRO A 154 -9.55 -19.62 17.53
C PRO A 154 -8.92 -20.98 17.21
N GLU A 155 -9.49 -22.06 17.76
CA GLU A 155 -9.08 -23.41 17.41
C GLU A 155 -9.40 -23.72 15.93
N GLY A 156 -8.58 -24.59 15.31
CA GLY A 156 -8.89 -25.13 13.98
C GLY A 156 -8.62 -24.20 12.78
N LEU A 157 -7.94 -23.06 12.95
CA LEU A 157 -7.57 -22.17 11.83
C LEU A 157 -6.71 -22.86 10.74
N GLY A 158 -5.97 -23.90 11.13
CA GLY A 158 -4.99 -24.57 10.28
C GLY A 158 -3.79 -23.66 9.96
N THR A 159 -3.03 -23.98 8.93
CA THR A 159 -1.80 -23.22 8.58
C THR A 159 -1.98 -22.35 7.33
N PHE A 160 -1.21 -21.26 7.25
CA PHE A 160 -1.29 -20.22 6.22
C PHE A 160 0.00 -20.14 5.40
N ASP A 161 -0.14 -19.77 4.12
CA ASP A 161 0.98 -19.50 3.24
C ASP A 161 1.58 -18.11 3.50
N TYR A 162 0.74 -17.16 3.91
CA TYR A 162 1.15 -15.81 4.29
C TYR A 162 0.51 -15.40 5.61
N ILE A 163 1.32 -14.82 6.51
CA ILE A 163 0.83 -14.21 7.76
C ILE A 163 1.23 -12.74 7.76
N ILE A 164 0.28 -11.84 8.00
CA ILE A 164 0.48 -10.40 7.98
C ILE A 164 0.21 -9.85 9.37
N VAL A 165 1.15 -9.06 9.89
CA VAL A 165 1.04 -8.35 11.16
C VAL A 165 1.47 -6.91 10.90
N HIS A 166 0.53 -6.07 10.48
CA HIS A 166 0.82 -4.70 10.11
C HIS A 166 0.35 -3.73 11.19
N GLY A 167 1.27 -2.95 11.79
CA GLY A 167 0.91 -1.88 12.72
C GLY A 167 0.44 -2.38 14.08
N VAL A 168 0.89 -3.55 14.54
CA VAL A 168 0.49 -4.12 15.84
C VAL A 168 1.68 -4.30 16.78
N TYR A 169 2.79 -4.86 16.30
CA TYR A 169 3.86 -5.38 17.17
C TYR A 169 4.44 -4.35 18.16
N SER A 170 4.64 -3.10 17.75
CA SER A 170 5.13 -2.04 18.66
C SER A 170 4.08 -1.55 19.67
N TRP A 171 2.79 -1.77 19.41
CA TRP A 171 1.68 -1.16 20.14
C TRP A 171 1.07 -2.04 21.23
N VAL A 172 1.66 -3.22 21.44
CA VAL A 172 1.13 -4.22 22.34
C VAL A 172 2.13 -4.56 23.45
N ALA A 173 1.62 -5.14 24.53
CA ALA A 173 2.44 -5.61 25.64
C ALA A 173 3.39 -6.75 25.23
N PRO A 174 4.51 -6.99 25.95
CA PRO A 174 5.53 -7.98 25.57
C PRO A 174 5.02 -9.41 25.41
N ASP A 175 4.06 -9.81 26.23
CA ASP A 175 3.42 -11.12 26.17
C ASP A 175 2.62 -11.29 24.87
N ILE A 176 2.00 -10.22 24.37
CA ILE A 176 1.34 -10.19 23.06
C ILE A 176 2.37 -10.15 21.92
N GLN A 177 3.50 -9.44 22.07
CA GLN A 177 4.60 -9.51 21.09
C GLN A 177 5.12 -10.94 20.93
N ASP A 178 5.30 -11.66 22.04
CA ASP A 178 5.69 -13.06 21.99
C ASP A 178 4.57 -13.95 21.42
N ALA A 179 3.30 -13.63 21.70
CA ALA A 179 2.15 -14.33 21.09
C ALA A 179 2.12 -14.16 19.56
N ILE A 180 2.43 -12.97 19.05
CA ILE A 180 2.56 -12.70 17.62
C ILE A 180 3.65 -13.60 17.01
N LEU A 181 4.86 -13.63 17.59
CA LEU A 181 5.96 -14.44 17.05
C LEU A 181 5.68 -15.95 17.14
N ARG A 182 5.04 -16.41 18.23
CA ARG A 182 4.55 -17.80 18.34
C ARG A 182 3.52 -18.10 17.26
N ALA A 183 2.52 -17.24 17.06
CA ALA A 183 1.51 -17.43 16.03
C ALA A 183 2.13 -17.50 14.62
N CYS A 184 3.09 -16.61 14.33
CA CYS A 184 3.87 -16.65 13.09
C CYS A 184 4.67 -17.94 12.93
N LYS A 185 5.07 -18.63 14.01
CA LYS A 185 5.75 -19.93 13.92
C LYS A 185 4.77 -21.09 13.75
N ASP A 186 3.72 -21.12 14.54
CA ASP A 186 2.83 -22.27 14.70
C ASP A 186 1.83 -22.39 13.55
N TYR A 187 1.36 -21.25 13.03
CA TYR A 187 0.36 -21.21 11.96
C TYR A 187 0.96 -21.02 10.57
N LEU A 188 2.28 -20.86 10.42
CA LEU A 188 2.93 -20.68 9.11
C LEU A 188 3.28 -22.01 8.47
N ARG A 189 2.91 -22.18 7.20
CA ARG A 189 3.33 -23.35 6.40
C ARG A 189 4.85 -23.37 6.21
N PRO A 190 5.46 -24.54 5.93
CA PRO A 190 6.92 -24.66 5.78
C PRO A 190 7.55 -23.72 4.75
N ASP A 191 6.87 -23.48 3.62
CA ASP A 191 7.29 -22.56 2.55
C ASP A 191 6.51 -21.22 2.63
N GLY A 192 5.96 -20.88 3.80
CA GLY A 192 5.20 -19.66 4.04
C GLY A 192 6.07 -18.45 4.40
N VAL A 193 5.51 -17.26 4.23
CA VAL A 193 6.16 -15.98 4.58
C VAL A 193 5.30 -15.20 5.58
N ALA A 194 5.89 -14.84 6.71
CA ALA A 194 5.28 -13.92 7.67
C ALA A 194 5.81 -12.49 7.44
N TYR A 195 4.96 -11.49 7.61
CA TYR A 195 5.27 -10.07 7.54
C TYR A 195 4.95 -9.44 8.89
N VAL A 196 5.90 -8.71 9.47
CA VAL A 196 5.72 -7.99 10.74
C VAL A 196 6.28 -6.58 10.60
N SER A 197 5.44 -5.56 10.83
CA SER A 197 5.87 -4.17 10.85
C SER A 197 5.91 -3.57 12.25
N TYR A 198 6.92 -2.74 12.52
CA TYR A 198 7.22 -2.21 13.85
C TYR A 198 8.13 -0.97 13.80
N ASN A 199 8.00 -0.13 14.83
CA ASN A 199 8.86 1.02 15.07
C ASN A 199 10.27 0.55 15.47
N VAL A 200 11.31 1.25 15.00
CA VAL A 200 12.72 0.88 15.28
C VAL A 200 13.60 2.03 15.72
N TYR A 201 14.64 1.67 16.47
CA TYR A 201 15.72 2.57 16.86
C TYR A 201 16.88 2.56 15.83
N PRO A 202 17.62 3.68 15.68
CA PRO A 202 17.57 4.89 16.50
C PRO A 202 16.47 5.90 16.11
N GLY A 203 15.86 5.77 14.93
CA GLY A 203 14.96 6.81 14.40
C GLY A 203 13.81 7.18 15.34
N TRP A 204 13.25 6.21 16.05
CA TRP A 204 12.17 6.48 16.98
C TRP A 204 12.56 7.30 18.22
N LYS A 205 13.86 7.39 18.56
CA LYS A 205 14.31 8.12 19.77
C LYS A 205 13.86 9.58 19.78
N THR A 206 13.81 10.20 18.62
CA THR A 206 13.32 11.58 18.48
C THR A 206 11.83 11.70 18.79
N ARG A 207 11.02 10.77 18.27
CA ARG A 207 9.57 10.74 18.51
C ARG A 207 9.21 10.36 19.94
N GLU A 208 10.04 9.54 20.58
CA GLU A 208 9.95 9.18 22.00
C GLU A 208 9.97 10.44 22.89
N VAL A 209 10.84 11.41 22.59
CA VAL A 209 10.87 12.69 23.35
C VAL A 209 9.56 13.46 23.21
N MET A 210 8.99 13.55 22.00
CA MET A 210 7.71 14.24 21.78
C MET A 210 6.58 13.52 22.51
N ARG A 211 6.53 12.20 22.40
CA ARG A 211 5.58 11.33 23.07
C ARG A 211 5.63 11.50 24.59
N GLU A 212 6.81 11.45 25.20
CA GLU A 212 6.98 11.66 26.63
C GLU A 212 6.51 13.05 27.08
N ALA A 213 6.80 14.08 26.29
CA ALA A 213 6.32 15.44 26.56
C ALA A 213 4.79 15.54 26.50
N MET A 214 4.16 14.95 25.47
CA MET A 214 2.70 14.89 25.34
C MET A 214 2.05 14.13 26.50
N LEU A 215 2.57 12.95 26.84
CA LEU A 215 2.05 12.15 27.95
C LEU A 215 2.22 12.87 29.29
N PHE A 216 3.37 13.50 29.52
CA PHE A 216 3.61 14.30 30.70
C PHE A 216 2.61 15.46 30.80
N HIS A 217 2.43 16.24 29.73
CA HIS A 217 1.51 17.39 29.72
C HIS A 217 0.05 16.96 29.95
N THR A 218 -0.34 15.80 29.44
CA THR A 218 -1.73 15.32 29.49
C THR A 218 -2.06 14.44 30.70
N ARG A 219 -1.10 14.11 31.57
CA ARG A 219 -1.25 13.15 32.69
C ARG A 219 -2.36 13.45 33.72
N GLN A 220 -2.88 14.68 33.76
CA GLN A 220 -3.96 15.09 34.68
C GLN A 220 -5.28 15.39 33.94
N ILE A 221 -5.32 15.15 32.63
CA ILE A 221 -6.51 15.39 31.81
C ILE A 221 -7.31 14.10 31.75
N ALA A 222 -8.44 14.07 32.45
CA ALA A 222 -9.29 12.89 32.54
C ALA A 222 -10.18 12.69 31.30
N ASP A 223 -10.52 13.76 30.58
CA ASP A 223 -11.37 13.71 29.38
C ASP A 223 -10.55 13.34 28.13
N PRO A 224 -10.74 12.13 27.55
CA PRO A 224 -9.99 11.71 26.36
C PRO A 224 -10.21 12.62 25.16
N SER A 225 -11.39 13.25 25.04
CA SER A 225 -11.73 14.13 23.92
C SER A 225 -10.93 15.43 23.91
N GLN A 226 -10.49 15.89 25.10
CA GLN A 226 -9.64 17.08 25.24
C GLN A 226 -8.15 16.73 25.19
N ARG A 227 -7.81 15.49 25.57
CA ARG A 227 -6.42 15.03 25.73
C ARG A 227 -5.56 15.26 24.49
N LEU A 228 -6.09 14.98 23.30
CA LEU A 228 -5.37 15.15 22.04
C LEU A 228 -5.04 16.62 21.74
N GLY A 229 -6.00 17.53 21.94
CA GLY A 229 -5.77 18.97 21.73
C GLY A 229 -4.65 19.51 22.60
N HIS A 230 -4.63 19.10 23.88
CA HIS A 230 -3.56 19.46 24.81
C HIS A 230 -2.20 18.81 24.44
N ALA A 231 -2.21 17.57 23.96
CA ALA A 231 -0.99 16.93 23.46
C ALA A 231 -0.37 17.69 22.28
N LYS A 232 -1.19 18.09 21.29
CA LYS A 232 -0.77 18.94 20.17
C LYS A 232 -0.21 20.28 20.66
N GLY A 233 -0.92 20.93 21.59
CA GLY A 233 -0.48 22.19 22.19
C GLY A 233 0.87 22.10 22.92
N MET A 234 1.21 20.94 23.50
CA MET A 234 2.53 20.72 24.10
C MET A 234 3.65 20.76 23.05
N VAL A 235 3.44 20.17 21.88
CA VAL A 235 4.44 20.19 20.80
C VAL A 235 4.58 21.60 20.22
N GLU A 236 3.47 22.31 20.01
CA GLU A 236 3.49 23.73 19.61
C GLU A 236 4.24 24.59 20.63
N TYR A 237 4.01 24.37 21.92
CA TYR A 237 4.73 25.06 22.99
C TYR A 237 6.24 24.79 22.93
N MET A 238 6.65 23.52 22.75
CA MET A 238 8.06 23.18 22.55
C MET A 238 8.63 23.86 21.31
N GLN A 239 7.87 23.92 20.22
CA GLN A 239 8.30 24.55 18.97
C GLN A 239 8.55 26.06 19.14
N GLN A 240 7.72 26.74 19.94
CA GLN A 240 7.84 28.18 20.18
C GLN A 240 8.94 28.54 21.17
N ILE A 241 9.16 27.70 22.20
CA ILE A 241 10.03 28.03 23.33
C ILE A 241 11.43 27.41 23.22
N ALA A 242 11.61 26.33 22.46
CA ALA A 242 12.91 25.68 22.30
C ALA A 242 13.97 26.68 21.78
N ARG A 243 15.18 26.61 22.35
CA ARG A 243 16.25 27.58 22.12
C ARG A 243 16.55 27.71 20.61
N PRO A 244 16.41 28.90 20.00
CA PRO A 244 16.73 29.12 18.60
C PRO A 244 18.16 28.69 18.25
N GLY A 245 18.32 28.02 17.11
CA GLY A 245 19.61 27.53 16.60
C GLY A 245 20.19 26.30 17.33
N SER A 246 19.46 25.72 18.29
CA SER A 246 19.87 24.45 18.91
C SER A 246 19.52 23.24 18.04
N MET A 247 20.32 22.17 18.13
CA MET A 247 20.01 20.88 17.48
C MET A 247 18.61 20.37 17.84
N PHE A 248 18.21 20.55 19.10
CA PHE A 248 16.89 20.15 19.56
C PHE A 248 15.77 20.96 18.92
N LYS A 249 15.96 22.26 18.65
CA LYS A 249 14.96 23.07 17.94
C LYS A 249 14.67 22.53 16.54
N HIS A 250 15.71 22.12 15.80
CA HIS A 250 15.52 21.50 14.48
C HIS A 250 14.73 20.19 14.56
N VAL A 251 15.00 19.38 15.58
CA VAL A 251 14.26 18.16 15.86
C VAL A 251 12.78 18.45 16.17
N VAL A 252 12.51 19.43 17.05
CA VAL A 252 11.14 19.83 17.39
C VAL A 252 10.41 20.37 16.16
N ASP A 253 11.06 21.17 15.32
CA ASP A 253 10.45 21.71 14.11
C ASP A 253 10.01 20.61 13.14
N ALA A 254 10.86 19.61 12.92
CA ALA A 254 10.54 18.48 12.06
C ALA A 254 9.36 17.64 12.59
N GLU A 255 9.33 17.36 13.89
CA GLU A 255 8.24 16.57 14.48
C GLU A 255 6.94 17.37 14.65
N ALA A 256 7.02 18.69 14.90
CA ALA A 256 5.85 19.54 15.00
C ALA A 256 5.06 19.57 13.68
N GLU A 257 5.75 19.60 12.54
CA GLU A 257 5.10 19.48 11.23
C GLU A 257 4.38 18.13 11.08
N ALA A 258 5.00 17.03 11.50
CA ALA A 258 4.39 15.70 11.47
C ALA A 258 3.15 15.61 12.38
N VAL A 259 3.20 16.21 13.57
CA VAL A 259 2.07 16.25 14.53
C VAL A 259 0.94 17.15 14.03
N ALA A 260 1.26 18.29 13.41
CA ALA A 260 0.25 19.21 12.88
C ALA A 260 -0.55 18.60 11.71
N ASN A 261 0.12 17.83 10.86
CA ASN A 261 -0.48 17.23 9.67
C ASN A 261 -1.07 15.82 9.88
N GLY A 262 -0.79 15.18 11.02
CA GLY A 262 -1.30 13.85 11.35
C GLY A 262 -2.80 13.85 11.64
N SER A 263 -3.50 12.77 11.24
CA SER A 263 -4.89 12.59 11.61
C SER A 263 -5.03 12.36 13.12
N ASP A 264 -6.20 12.71 13.68
CA ASP A 264 -6.43 12.58 15.12
C ASP A 264 -6.29 11.13 15.60
N SER A 265 -6.81 10.17 14.83
CA SER A 265 -6.63 8.74 15.09
C SER A 265 -5.15 8.35 15.06
N TYR A 266 -4.40 8.74 14.02
CA TYR A 266 -2.97 8.43 13.93
C TYR A 266 -2.19 8.96 15.14
N LEU A 267 -2.45 10.19 15.59
CA LEU A 267 -1.72 10.79 16.71
C LEU A 267 -2.07 10.14 18.06
N LEU A 268 -3.34 9.77 18.25
CA LEU A 268 -3.78 9.05 19.43
C LEU A 268 -3.05 7.71 19.54
N HIS A 269 -3.05 6.92 18.48
CA HIS A 269 -2.37 5.63 18.47
C HIS A 269 -0.85 5.82 18.52
N GLU A 270 -0.27 6.73 17.74
CA GLU A 270 1.19 6.84 17.64
C GLU A 270 1.84 7.39 18.94
N TYR A 271 1.26 8.46 19.49
CA TYR A 271 1.86 9.23 20.58
C TYR A 271 1.16 9.05 21.93
N LEU A 272 -0.10 8.64 21.98
CA LEU A 272 -0.88 8.63 23.23
C LEU A 272 -1.33 7.23 23.69
N GLU A 273 -1.23 6.20 22.86
CA GLU A 273 -1.45 4.80 23.23
C GLU A 273 -0.62 4.44 24.46
N GLU A 274 -1.05 3.50 25.31
CA GLU A 274 -0.28 3.14 26.50
C GLU A 274 1.06 2.49 26.14
N HIS A 275 1.06 1.64 25.12
CA HIS A 275 2.23 0.90 24.67
C HIS A 275 2.70 1.40 23.32
N ASN A 276 3.95 1.86 23.24
CA ASN A 276 4.72 1.99 22.01
C ASN A 276 6.15 1.57 22.35
N ARG A 277 6.56 0.40 21.86
CA ARG A 277 7.86 -0.21 22.17
C ARG A 277 8.64 -0.46 20.89
N PRO A 278 9.35 0.56 20.38
CA PRO A 278 10.35 0.36 19.35
C PRO A 278 11.48 -0.55 19.86
N CYS A 279 12.15 -1.23 18.94
CA CYS A 279 13.31 -2.05 19.26
C CYS A 279 14.41 -1.87 18.22
N TYR A 280 15.63 -2.32 18.53
CA TYR A 280 16.65 -2.44 17.49
C TYR A 280 16.35 -3.65 16.60
N PHE A 281 16.66 -3.55 15.31
CA PHE A 281 16.43 -4.63 14.35
C PHE A 281 17.09 -5.95 14.77
N ARG A 282 18.34 -5.89 15.27
CA ARG A 282 19.05 -7.07 15.79
C ARG A 282 18.31 -7.76 16.94
N GLU A 283 17.61 -7.00 17.78
CA GLU A 283 16.85 -7.54 18.91
C GLU A 283 15.58 -8.22 18.41
N PHE A 284 14.87 -7.59 17.47
CA PHE A 284 13.73 -8.20 16.80
C PHE A 284 14.11 -9.51 16.10
N ALA A 285 15.16 -9.48 15.28
CA ALA A 285 15.63 -10.65 14.54
C ALA A 285 16.06 -11.79 15.49
N GLY A 286 16.74 -11.45 16.60
CA GLY A 286 17.10 -12.42 17.65
C GLY A 286 15.88 -13.03 18.34
N ARG A 287 14.85 -12.22 18.66
CA ARG A 287 13.59 -12.73 19.23
C ARG A 287 12.86 -13.65 18.25
N ALA A 288 12.74 -13.26 16.97
CA ALA A 288 12.15 -14.09 15.94
C ALA A 288 12.87 -15.44 15.82
N LEU A 289 14.21 -15.42 15.82
CA LEU A 289 15.02 -16.64 15.75
C LEU A 289 14.81 -17.56 16.96
N ASN A 290 14.64 -17.02 18.16
CA ASN A 290 14.31 -17.80 19.35
C ASN A 290 12.94 -18.49 19.26
N HIS A 291 12.04 -17.98 18.41
CA HIS A 291 10.77 -18.64 18.06
C HIS A 291 10.89 -19.59 16.86
N GLY A 292 12.09 -19.79 16.30
CA GLY A 292 12.31 -20.65 15.13
C GLY A 292 11.98 -19.97 13.80
N LEU A 293 11.96 -18.63 13.76
CA LEU A 293 11.73 -17.82 12.56
C LEU A 293 13.03 -17.14 12.10
N GLY A 294 13.34 -17.27 10.82
CA GLY A 294 14.50 -16.66 10.18
C GLY A 294 14.15 -15.38 9.42
N TYR A 295 15.15 -14.48 9.27
CA TYR A 295 15.00 -13.21 8.55
C TYR A 295 15.08 -13.40 7.03
N LEU A 296 13.97 -13.16 6.33
CA LEU A 296 13.89 -13.22 4.86
C LEU A 296 14.31 -11.89 4.22
N GLY A 297 13.80 -10.76 4.68
CA GLY A 297 14.06 -9.46 4.05
C GLY A 297 13.13 -8.39 4.57
N ASP A 298 13.02 -7.28 3.84
CA ASP A 298 12.16 -6.16 4.20
C ASP A 298 11.21 -5.81 3.04
N GLY A 299 9.96 -5.44 3.37
CA GLY A 299 8.94 -5.04 2.41
C GLY A 299 9.32 -3.78 1.63
N MET A 300 10.26 -2.99 2.17
CA MET A 300 10.97 -1.96 1.42
C MET A 300 12.34 -2.48 0.96
N LEU A 301 12.32 -3.33 -0.07
CA LEU A 301 13.49 -4.10 -0.53
C LEU A 301 14.75 -3.24 -0.77
N ALA A 302 14.60 -2.03 -1.32
CA ALA A 302 15.71 -1.10 -1.56
C ALA A 302 16.47 -0.70 -0.28
N SER A 303 15.80 -0.74 0.89
CA SER A 303 16.42 -0.44 2.18
C SER A 303 17.46 -1.47 2.62
N MET A 304 17.49 -2.65 1.98
CA MET A 304 18.43 -3.72 2.29
C MET A 304 19.77 -3.56 1.57
N PHE A 305 19.87 -2.66 0.58
CA PHE A 305 21.07 -2.54 -0.26
C PHE A 305 21.95 -1.36 0.16
N PRO A 306 23.18 -1.62 0.65
CA PRO A 306 24.05 -0.56 1.13
C PRO A 306 24.60 0.33 0.01
N VAL A 307 24.48 -0.08 -1.27
CA VAL A 307 24.87 0.74 -2.44
C VAL A 307 24.12 2.08 -2.48
N ASN A 308 22.95 2.18 -1.86
CA ASN A 308 22.18 3.42 -1.76
C ASN A 308 22.83 4.46 -0.82
N LEU A 309 23.84 4.07 -0.05
CA LEU A 309 24.71 4.97 0.74
C LEU A 309 25.97 5.41 -0.03
N GLY A 310 26.16 4.93 -1.27
CA GLY A 310 27.37 5.11 -2.07
C GLY A 310 28.28 3.87 -2.05
N GLU A 311 29.04 3.67 -3.13
CA GLU A 311 29.88 2.49 -3.33
C GLU A 311 30.93 2.31 -2.23
N ASP A 312 31.59 3.39 -1.81
CA ASP A 312 32.57 3.38 -0.73
C ASP A 312 31.96 2.96 0.61
N ALA A 313 30.77 3.48 0.93
CA ALA A 313 30.06 3.13 2.16
C ALA A 313 29.64 1.65 2.12
N ALA A 314 29.12 1.19 0.98
CA ALA A 314 28.73 -0.19 0.78
C ALA A 314 29.90 -1.16 0.98
N GLN A 315 31.06 -0.87 0.38
CA GLN A 315 32.24 -1.71 0.54
C GLN A 315 32.70 -1.78 1.99
N ARG A 316 32.71 -0.65 2.72
CA ARG A 316 33.10 -0.61 4.13
C ARG A 316 32.12 -1.38 5.02
N LEU A 317 30.81 -1.20 4.79
CA LEU A 317 29.76 -1.90 5.53
C LEU A 317 29.85 -3.42 5.33
N ASN A 318 30.03 -3.87 4.08
CA ASN A 318 30.20 -5.28 3.76
C ASN A 318 31.46 -5.90 4.42
N ASN A 319 32.50 -5.10 4.67
CA ASN A 319 33.72 -5.57 5.34
C ASN A 319 33.57 -5.71 6.86
N VAL A 320 32.69 -4.92 7.49
CA VAL A 320 32.52 -4.91 8.96
C VAL A 320 31.35 -5.75 9.44
N ALA A 321 30.30 -5.92 8.63
CA ALA A 321 29.13 -6.71 8.99
C ALA A 321 29.44 -8.21 8.94
N HIS A 322 29.08 -8.95 10.00
CA HIS A 322 29.29 -10.40 10.03
C HIS A 322 28.19 -11.19 9.30
N ASN A 323 27.00 -10.61 9.20
CA ASN A 323 25.85 -11.20 8.53
C ASN A 323 24.89 -10.09 8.06
N GLN A 324 23.82 -10.49 7.38
CA GLN A 324 22.80 -9.55 6.86
C GLN A 324 22.14 -8.72 7.97
N VAL A 325 21.90 -9.31 9.16
CA VAL A 325 21.25 -8.59 10.26
C VAL A 325 22.14 -7.46 10.78
N ASP A 326 23.43 -7.71 10.93
CA ASP A 326 24.41 -6.69 11.33
C ASP A 326 24.53 -5.59 10.26
N LEU A 327 24.62 -5.97 8.98
CA LEU A 327 24.71 -5.03 7.86
C LEU A 327 23.54 -4.03 7.90
N GLU A 328 22.32 -4.56 8.01
CA GLU A 328 21.13 -3.73 8.03
C GLU A 328 20.96 -2.96 9.34
N GLN A 329 21.44 -3.48 10.47
CA GLN A 329 21.46 -2.73 11.72
C GLN A 329 22.41 -1.52 11.64
N TYR A 330 23.57 -1.66 10.99
CA TYR A 330 24.43 -0.51 10.69
C TYR A 330 23.72 0.50 9.80
N MET A 331 23.02 0.05 8.76
CA MET A 331 22.25 0.93 7.89
C MET A 331 21.12 1.64 8.65
N ASP A 332 20.49 1.02 9.64
CA ASP A 332 19.49 1.69 10.49
C ASP A 332 20.08 2.85 11.27
N PHE A 333 21.30 2.70 11.79
CA PHE A 333 22.02 3.79 12.45
C PHE A 333 22.34 4.93 11.49
N LEU A 334 22.81 4.61 10.28
CA LEU A 334 23.22 5.61 9.28
C LEU A 334 22.03 6.36 8.65
N ASN A 335 20.90 5.68 8.45
CA ASN A 335 19.71 6.25 7.84
C ASN A 335 18.69 6.80 8.86
N ASN A 336 19.00 6.73 10.15
CA ASN A 336 18.07 7.08 11.23
C ASN A 336 16.70 6.39 11.05
N ARG A 337 16.70 5.09 10.75
CA ARG A 337 15.49 4.36 10.38
C ARG A 337 14.47 4.39 11.52
N VAL A 338 13.23 4.73 11.20
CA VAL A 338 12.11 4.87 12.17
C VAL A 338 11.17 3.68 12.18
N PHE A 339 11.07 2.93 11.08
CA PHE A 339 10.09 1.86 10.88
C PHE A 339 10.65 0.73 10.01
N ARG A 340 10.31 -0.52 10.35
CA ARG A 340 10.65 -1.72 9.59
C ARG A 340 9.42 -2.52 9.19
N GLN A 341 9.56 -3.27 8.10
CA GLN A 341 8.52 -4.09 7.50
C GLN A 341 9.12 -5.45 7.21
N THR A 342 9.45 -6.19 8.27
CA THR A 342 10.28 -7.39 8.18
C THR A 342 9.50 -8.60 7.70
N LEU A 343 10.09 -9.33 6.77
CA LEU A 343 9.65 -10.63 6.30
C LEU A 343 10.41 -11.73 7.05
N LEU A 344 9.68 -12.73 7.50
CA LEU A 344 10.17 -13.89 8.23
C LEU A 344 9.74 -15.18 7.53
N VAL A 345 10.56 -16.21 7.64
CA VAL A 345 10.30 -17.59 7.19
C VAL A 345 10.64 -18.55 8.33
N HIS A 346 10.38 -19.85 8.20
CA HIS A 346 10.95 -20.81 9.16
C HIS A 346 12.49 -20.77 9.11
N ALA A 347 13.16 -20.93 10.25
CA ALA A 347 14.62 -20.78 10.34
C ALA A 347 15.39 -21.75 9.41
N ASP A 348 14.87 -22.96 9.19
CA ASP A 348 15.41 -23.94 8.24
C ASP A 348 15.26 -23.51 6.76
N ALA A 349 14.24 -22.71 6.44
CA ALA A 349 14.12 -22.09 5.13
C ALA A 349 15.17 -21.01 4.91
N GLN A 350 15.57 -20.28 5.96
CA GLN A 350 16.61 -19.25 5.86
C GLN A 350 17.95 -19.82 5.39
N GLU A 351 18.30 -21.04 5.81
CA GLU A 351 19.56 -21.71 5.42
C GLU A 351 19.64 -21.99 3.92
N ARG A 352 18.50 -22.08 3.23
CA ARG A 352 18.39 -22.34 1.79
C ARG A 352 18.39 -21.05 0.95
N MET A 353 18.33 -19.90 1.59
CA MET A 353 18.22 -18.61 0.89
C MET A 353 19.49 -18.25 0.13
N ARG A 354 19.31 -17.52 -0.96
CA ARG A 354 20.39 -16.92 -1.76
C ARG A 354 20.25 -15.40 -1.73
N ARG A 355 21.28 -14.70 -1.29
CA ARG A 355 21.29 -13.22 -1.23
C ARG A 355 21.71 -12.56 -2.53
N ASP A 356 22.42 -13.29 -3.40
CA ASP A 356 22.71 -12.83 -4.76
C ASP A 356 21.44 -12.91 -5.63
N LEU A 357 21.20 -11.85 -6.39
CA LEU A 357 20.01 -11.72 -7.23
C LEU A 357 20.22 -12.45 -8.56
N GLY A 358 20.23 -13.77 -8.54
CA GLY A 358 20.52 -14.61 -9.70
C GLY A 358 19.52 -14.46 -10.86
N ARG A 359 19.98 -14.76 -12.09
CA ARG A 359 19.14 -14.75 -13.30
C ARG A 359 17.93 -15.68 -13.15
N GLU A 360 18.15 -16.88 -12.62
CA GLU A 360 17.10 -17.90 -12.41
C GLU A 360 15.95 -17.39 -11.54
N GLN A 361 16.26 -16.62 -10.48
CA GLN A 361 15.24 -16.04 -9.59
C GLN A 361 14.51 -14.89 -10.29
N LEU A 362 15.24 -14.01 -10.98
CA LEU A 362 14.65 -12.90 -11.73
C LEU A 362 13.76 -13.35 -12.89
N GLN A 363 14.05 -14.50 -13.51
CA GLN A 363 13.23 -15.11 -14.57
C GLN A 363 11.83 -15.51 -14.09
N GLN A 364 11.66 -15.75 -12.80
CA GLN A 364 10.39 -16.16 -12.21
C GLN A 364 9.51 -14.97 -11.78
N LEU A 365 9.98 -13.74 -11.99
CA LEU A 365 9.32 -12.52 -11.54
C LEU A 365 8.73 -11.73 -12.71
N ALA A 366 7.79 -10.86 -12.35
CA ALA A 366 7.32 -9.76 -13.16
C ALA A 366 7.74 -8.42 -12.53
N PHE A 367 7.89 -7.42 -13.38
CA PHE A 367 8.47 -6.14 -13.05
C PHE A 367 7.50 -5.01 -13.37
N TYR A 368 7.36 -4.09 -12.44
CA TYR A 368 6.56 -2.89 -12.59
C TYR A 368 7.44 -1.66 -12.35
N ALA A 369 7.50 -0.78 -13.34
CA ALA A 369 8.14 0.52 -13.24
C ALA A 369 7.45 1.52 -14.17
N GLY A 370 7.71 2.80 -13.94
CA GLY A 370 7.39 3.89 -14.84
C GLY A 370 8.41 5.00 -14.65
N PHE A 371 8.61 5.76 -15.72
CA PHE A 371 9.67 6.76 -15.82
C PHE A 371 9.15 8.00 -16.56
N HIS A 372 9.53 9.17 -16.07
CA HIS A 372 9.26 10.44 -16.74
C HIS A 372 10.58 11.08 -17.15
N GLN A 373 10.64 11.61 -18.36
CA GLN A 373 11.82 12.31 -18.82
C GLN A 373 11.99 13.62 -18.04
N GLN A 374 13.20 13.86 -17.54
CA GLN A 374 13.52 15.10 -16.84
C GLN A 374 13.58 16.26 -17.85
N LEU A 375 12.92 17.36 -17.51
CA LEU A 375 12.89 18.59 -18.30
C LEU A 375 13.73 19.69 -17.61
N ASP A 376 14.32 20.58 -18.41
CA ASP A 376 15.00 21.78 -17.94
C ASP A 376 14.01 22.91 -17.59
N GLU A 377 14.53 24.07 -17.19
CA GLU A 377 13.72 25.26 -16.85
C GLU A 377 12.86 25.78 -18.02
N ARG A 378 13.18 25.40 -19.26
CA ARG A 378 12.47 25.79 -20.48
C ARG A 378 11.41 24.76 -20.88
N GLY A 379 11.33 23.62 -20.17
CA GLY A 379 10.44 22.51 -20.49
C GLY A 379 10.99 21.57 -21.56
N GLU A 380 12.28 21.65 -21.88
CA GLU A 380 12.93 20.79 -22.86
C GLU A 380 13.65 19.62 -22.19
N PRO A 381 13.72 18.43 -22.82
CA PRO A 381 14.45 17.29 -22.26
C PRO A 381 15.93 17.59 -21.96
N VAL A 382 16.38 17.25 -20.75
CA VAL A 382 17.79 17.42 -20.37
C VAL A 382 18.71 16.52 -21.20
N THR A 383 19.94 16.98 -21.47
CA THR A 383 20.98 16.22 -22.19
C THR A 383 22.21 16.00 -21.29
N PRO A 384 22.66 14.74 -21.08
CA PRO A 384 22.11 13.49 -21.62
C PRO A 384 20.72 13.17 -21.06
N ALA A 385 19.93 12.41 -21.83
CA ALA A 385 18.55 12.06 -21.49
C ALA A 385 18.49 11.38 -20.12
N THR A 386 17.89 12.06 -19.16
CA THR A 386 17.74 11.58 -17.77
C THR A 386 16.27 11.32 -17.48
N TRP A 387 15.99 10.20 -16.84
CA TRP A 387 14.64 9.75 -16.56
C TRP A 387 14.46 9.55 -15.05
N LEU A 388 13.38 10.11 -14.50
CA LEU A 388 12.98 9.99 -13.10
C LEU A 388 12.01 8.81 -12.93
N GLY A 389 12.30 7.89 -12.02
CA GLY A 389 11.39 6.79 -11.69
C GLY A 389 10.16 7.24 -10.90
N LEU A 390 9.04 6.50 -11.00
CA LEU A 390 7.80 6.80 -10.25
C LEU A 390 7.99 6.88 -8.73
N TRP A 391 8.96 6.15 -8.19
CA TRP A 391 9.27 6.11 -6.74
C TRP A 391 10.59 6.80 -6.40
N GLY A 392 11.08 7.66 -7.30
CA GLY A 392 12.37 8.33 -7.18
C GLY A 392 13.50 7.57 -7.88
N GLY A 393 14.72 8.09 -7.70
CA GLY A 393 15.91 7.65 -8.43
C GLY A 393 15.92 8.13 -9.89
N THR A 394 17.11 8.14 -10.48
CA THR A 394 17.28 8.51 -11.89
C THR A 394 18.00 7.41 -12.67
N ILE A 395 17.64 7.27 -13.94
CA ILE A 395 18.35 6.43 -14.90
C ILE A 395 18.73 7.28 -16.12
N GLN A 396 19.96 7.09 -16.59
CA GLN A 396 20.47 7.62 -17.85
C GLN A 396 20.78 6.42 -18.75
N PRO A 397 19.84 6.00 -19.61
CA PRO A 397 20.05 4.89 -20.53
C PRO A 397 21.27 5.17 -21.43
N GLY A 398 22.26 4.27 -21.39
CA GLY A 398 23.49 4.37 -22.19
C GLY A 398 23.51 3.49 -23.44
N THR A 399 22.54 2.58 -23.58
CA THR A 399 22.47 1.59 -24.66
C THR A 399 21.06 1.55 -25.28
N ALA A 400 20.94 1.05 -26.51
CA ALA A 400 19.64 0.86 -27.18
C ALA A 400 18.71 -0.07 -26.36
N LEU A 401 19.29 -1.07 -25.68
CA LEU A 401 18.57 -1.99 -24.79
C LEU A 401 17.97 -1.25 -23.58
N GLN A 402 18.75 -0.41 -22.91
CA GLN A 402 18.27 0.37 -21.77
C GLN A 402 17.19 1.38 -22.18
N HIS A 403 17.34 2.03 -23.34
CA HIS A 403 16.30 2.91 -23.88
C HIS A 403 15.00 2.14 -24.12
N ARG A 404 15.09 0.98 -24.77
CA ARG A 404 13.93 0.12 -25.02
C ARG A 404 13.27 -0.35 -23.74
N LEU A 405 14.06 -0.68 -22.71
CA LEU A 405 13.52 -1.10 -21.42
C LEU A 405 12.67 0.00 -20.75
N VAL A 406 13.14 1.25 -20.78
CA VAL A 406 12.38 2.40 -20.26
C VAL A 406 11.08 2.61 -21.05
N GLU A 407 11.13 2.52 -22.39
CA GLU A 407 9.94 2.59 -23.24
C GLU A 407 8.90 1.51 -22.90
N LEU A 408 9.35 0.26 -22.73
CA LEU A 408 8.48 -0.87 -22.41
C LEU A 408 7.80 -0.67 -21.05
N PHE A 409 8.54 -0.26 -20.03
CA PHE A 409 7.95 0.03 -18.72
C PHE A 409 6.92 1.15 -18.80
N ASN A 410 7.22 2.25 -19.52
CA ASN A 410 6.27 3.34 -19.71
C ASN A 410 5.03 2.93 -20.52
N ALA A 411 5.22 2.05 -21.50
CA ALA A 411 4.13 1.51 -22.30
C ALA A 411 3.23 0.53 -21.52
N ALA A 412 3.79 -0.18 -20.54
CA ALA A 412 3.06 -1.12 -19.71
C ALA A 412 2.38 -0.45 -18.50
N CYS A 413 2.98 0.60 -17.93
CA CYS A 413 2.52 1.24 -16.70
C CYS A 413 1.03 1.70 -16.78
N PRO A 414 0.20 1.39 -15.77
CA PRO A 414 0.52 0.79 -14.46
C PRO A 414 0.51 -0.75 -14.38
N GLY A 415 0.53 -1.43 -15.52
CA GLY A 415 0.72 -2.88 -15.60
C GLY A 415 2.18 -3.31 -15.38
N SER A 416 2.42 -4.62 -15.39
CA SER A 416 3.74 -5.22 -15.20
C SER A 416 4.12 -6.16 -16.33
N LEU A 417 5.43 -6.30 -16.56
CA LEU A 417 6.01 -7.13 -17.61
C LEU A 417 6.67 -8.36 -17.02
N SER A 418 6.43 -9.53 -17.62
CA SER A 418 7.13 -10.75 -17.23
C SER A 418 8.60 -10.71 -17.68
N ALA A 419 9.49 -11.43 -16.98
CA ALA A 419 10.86 -11.61 -17.43
C ALA A 419 10.93 -12.15 -18.87
N ALA A 420 10.09 -13.12 -19.22
CA ALA A 420 10.04 -13.70 -20.57
C ALA A 420 9.67 -12.67 -21.66
N THR A 421 8.76 -11.74 -21.36
CA THR A 421 8.42 -10.63 -22.27
C THR A 421 9.60 -9.69 -22.46
N LEU A 422 10.30 -9.35 -21.37
CA LEU A 422 11.49 -8.50 -21.43
C LEU A 422 12.62 -9.18 -22.21
N GLU A 423 12.91 -10.45 -21.93
CA GLU A 423 13.93 -11.22 -22.66
C GLU A 423 13.65 -11.24 -24.17
N ALA A 424 12.41 -11.52 -24.57
CA ALA A 424 12.02 -11.54 -25.99
C ALA A 424 12.26 -10.17 -26.67
N GLU A 425 11.88 -9.07 -26.02
CA GLU A 425 12.12 -7.72 -26.54
C GLU A 425 13.60 -7.37 -26.61
N MET A 426 14.39 -7.77 -25.61
CA MET A 426 15.84 -7.52 -25.59
C MET A 426 16.56 -8.29 -26.70
N ARG A 427 16.17 -9.55 -26.96
CA ARG A 427 16.69 -10.31 -28.11
C ARG A 427 16.39 -9.63 -29.44
N ALA A 428 15.16 -9.12 -29.62
CA ALA A 428 14.77 -8.42 -30.84
C ALA A 428 15.50 -7.08 -31.05
N VAL A 429 15.91 -6.39 -29.97
CA VAL A 429 16.82 -5.24 -30.06
C VAL A 429 18.23 -5.70 -30.43
N ALA A 430 18.75 -6.74 -29.76
CA ALA A 430 20.08 -7.27 -30.00
C ALA A 430 20.30 -7.69 -31.46
N GLU A 431 19.33 -8.37 -32.06
CA GLU A 431 19.35 -8.77 -33.47
C GLU A 431 19.46 -7.55 -34.42
N ARG A 432 18.74 -6.47 -34.13
CA ARG A 432 18.79 -5.23 -34.94
C ARG A 432 20.12 -4.50 -34.80
N GLU A 433 20.72 -4.54 -33.62
CA GLU A 433 22.01 -3.89 -33.31
C GLU A 433 23.21 -4.78 -33.66
N GLY A 434 23.01 -6.01 -34.16
CA GLY A 434 24.08 -6.96 -34.44
C GLY A 434 24.80 -7.47 -33.19
N GLN A 435 24.13 -7.46 -32.03
CA GLN A 435 24.66 -7.90 -30.75
C GLN A 435 24.26 -9.35 -30.44
N SER A 436 25.03 -10.01 -29.57
CA SER A 436 24.71 -11.36 -29.10
C SER A 436 23.44 -11.36 -28.23
N PRO A 437 22.47 -12.25 -28.46
CA PRO A 437 21.31 -12.44 -27.58
C PRO A 437 21.69 -12.66 -26.11
N ASP A 438 22.74 -13.45 -25.86
CA ASP A 438 23.21 -13.73 -24.50
C ASP A 438 23.74 -12.48 -23.79
N ALA A 439 24.42 -11.60 -24.53
CA ALA A 439 24.92 -10.33 -24.00
C ALA A 439 23.77 -9.39 -23.64
N ALA A 440 22.72 -9.34 -24.47
CA ALA A 440 21.54 -8.53 -24.21
C ALA A 440 20.74 -9.02 -22.99
N GLU A 441 20.62 -10.33 -22.82
CA GLU A 441 20.01 -10.91 -21.61
C GLU A 441 20.84 -10.64 -20.36
N GLN A 442 22.17 -10.74 -20.45
CA GLN A 442 23.06 -10.40 -19.34
C GLN A 442 22.93 -8.93 -18.94
N GLU A 443 22.83 -8.02 -19.92
CA GLU A 443 22.59 -6.60 -19.68
C GLU A 443 21.22 -6.37 -19.03
N LEU A 444 20.16 -7.01 -19.52
CA LEU A 444 18.82 -6.93 -18.94
C LEU A 444 18.84 -7.24 -17.44
N TYR A 445 19.40 -8.38 -17.05
CA TYR A 445 19.42 -8.78 -15.64
C TYR A 445 20.33 -7.90 -14.79
N MET A 446 21.44 -7.40 -15.34
CA MET A 446 22.27 -6.40 -14.68
C MET A 446 21.49 -5.11 -14.38
N VAL A 447 20.74 -4.59 -15.38
CA VAL A 447 19.94 -3.38 -15.22
C VAL A 447 18.78 -3.61 -14.25
N LEU A 448 18.07 -4.73 -14.34
CA LEU A 448 17.00 -5.07 -13.40
C LEU A 448 17.49 -5.14 -11.95
N ARG A 449 18.65 -5.75 -11.69
CA ARG A 449 19.27 -5.75 -10.35
C ARG A 449 19.52 -4.35 -9.82
N ALA A 450 20.09 -3.48 -10.67
CA ALA A 450 20.38 -2.11 -10.29
C ALA A 450 19.11 -1.31 -10.00
N LEU A 451 18.04 -1.51 -10.79
CA LEU A 451 16.75 -0.89 -10.57
C LEU A 451 16.09 -1.39 -9.28
N ILE A 452 16.17 -2.70 -8.98
CA ILE A 452 15.63 -3.30 -7.74
C ILE A 452 16.38 -2.72 -6.54
N ALA A 453 17.71 -2.72 -6.57
CA ALA A 453 18.54 -2.23 -5.48
C ALA A 453 18.25 -0.77 -5.16
N ARG A 454 17.96 0.06 -6.17
CA ARG A 454 17.61 1.49 -6.02
C ARG A 454 16.12 1.75 -5.77
N GLY A 455 15.27 0.73 -5.70
CA GLY A 455 13.83 0.88 -5.48
C GLY A 455 13.06 1.49 -6.67
N MET A 456 13.65 1.47 -7.86
CA MET A 456 13.07 2.05 -9.08
C MET A 456 12.12 1.10 -9.83
N VAL A 457 12.12 -0.19 -9.46
CA VAL A 457 11.24 -1.22 -10.00
C VAL A 457 10.65 -2.03 -8.85
N ARG A 458 9.35 -2.29 -8.90
CA ARG A 458 8.67 -3.22 -8.00
C ARG A 458 8.60 -4.61 -8.64
N ILE A 459 8.63 -5.65 -7.82
CA ILE A 459 8.61 -7.05 -8.24
C ILE A 459 7.32 -7.75 -7.82
N ARG A 460 6.90 -8.75 -8.61
CA ARG A 460 5.72 -9.58 -8.35
C ARG A 460 5.96 -11.01 -8.85
N THR A 461 5.20 -11.98 -8.35
CA THR A 461 5.25 -13.37 -8.81
C THR A 461 4.52 -13.61 -10.13
N ARG A 462 3.58 -12.71 -10.51
CA ARG A 462 2.86 -12.78 -11.79
C ARG A 462 2.72 -11.40 -12.42
N ALA A 463 2.85 -11.37 -13.75
CA ALA A 463 2.53 -10.19 -14.52
C ALA A 463 1.03 -9.86 -14.44
N GLN A 464 0.73 -8.57 -14.42
CA GLN A 464 -0.61 -8.02 -14.42
C GLN A 464 -0.78 -7.08 -15.60
N GLN A 465 -1.82 -7.34 -16.37
CA GLN A 465 -2.27 -6.49 -17.46
C GLN A 465 -3.36 -5.54 -16.95
N VAL A 466 -3.40 -4.35 -17.55
CA VAL A 466 -4.39 -3.30 -17.26
C VAL A 466 -4.76 -2.62 -18.57
N ALA A 467 -6.02 -2.18 -18.69
CA ALA A 467 -6.46 -1.44 -19.87
C ALA A 467 -5.97 0.01 -19.78
N ARG A 468 -5.13 0.43 -20.73
CA ARG A 468 -4.58 1.80 -20.79
C ARG A 468 -5.41 2.75 -21.65
N THR A 469 -6.18 2.20 -22.58
CA THR A 469 -7.02 2.98 -23.49
C THR A 469 -8.47 2.64 -23.20
N PRO A 470 -9.30 3.61 -22.75
CA PRO A 470 -10.71 3.36 -22.51
C PRO A 470 -11.40 2.93 -23.80
N CYS A 471 -11.93 1.71 -23.83
CA CYS A 471 -12.72 1.21 -24.96
C CYS A 471 -14.04 2.02 -25.11
N PRO A 472 -14.77 1.87 -26.23
CA PRO A 472 -16.02 2.62 -26.47
C PRO A 472 -17.10 2.37 -25.41
N GLN A 473 -17.13 1.16 -24.85
CA GLN A 473 -17.97 0.76 -23.74
C GLN A 473 -17.07 0.35 -22.57
N PRO A 474 -16.58 1.32 -21.77
CA PRO A 474 -15.56 1.08 -20.74
C PRO A 474 -16.01 0.07 -19.70
N VAL A 475 -15.07 -0.79 -19.28
CA VAL A 475 -15.19 -1.72 -18.16
C VAL A 475 -14.20 -1.33 -17.07
N ALA A 476 -14.65 -1.28 -15.82
CA ALA A 476 -13.79 -1.09 -14.66
C ALA A 476 -13.71 -2.34 -13.79
N ASP A 477 -12.64 -2.45 -13.00
CA ASP A 477 -12.44 -3.52 -12.04
C ASP A 477 -13.68 -3.69 -11.13
N TRP A 478 -14.08 -4.94 -10.90
CA TRP A 478 -15.31 -5.24 -10.18
C TRP A 478 -15.36 -4.60 -8.78
N LEU A 479 -14.26 -4.65 -8.01
CA LEU A 479 -14.24 -4.09 -6.66
C LEU A 479 -14.38 -2.57 -6.70
N VAL A 480 -13.69 -1.92 -7.64
CA VAL A 480 -13.77 -0.47 -7.84
C VAL A 480 -15.19 -0.02 -8.12
N ARG A 481 -15.92 -0.77 -8.94
CA ARG A 481 -17.33 -0.51 -9.24
C ARG A 481 -18.23 -0.70 -8.02
N GLN A 482 -17.99 -1.75 -7.22
CA GLN A 482 -18.78 -1.99 -6.00
C GLN A 482 -18.50 -0.96 -4.91
N ASP A 483 -17.24 -0.56 -4.71
CA ASP A 483 -16.89 0.50 -3.76
C ASP A 483 -17.59 1.82 -4.16
N ALA A 484 -17.59 2.17 -5.44
CA ALA A 484 -18.28 3.35 -5.95
C ALA A 484 -19.81 3.25 -5.80
N SER A 485 -20.43 2.08 -6.04
CA SER A 485 -21.88 1.88 -5.88
C SER A 485 -22.33 2.00 -4.42
N MET A 486 -21.45 1.67 -3.47
CA MET A 486 -21.62 1.88 -2.04
C MET A 486 -21.26 3.31 -1.59
N GLY A 487 -20.88 4.20 -2.50
CA GLY A 487 -20.53 5.59 -2.22
C GLY A 487 -19.18 5.77 -1.49
N ARG A 488 -18.28 4.78 -1.54
CA ARG A 488 -16.96 4.88 -0.90
C ARG A 488 -16.05 5.78 -1.73
N ALA A 489 -15.64 6.91 -1.14
CA ALA A 489 -14.76 7.89 -1.78
C ALA A 489 -13.31 7.41 -1.98
N VAL A 490 -12.95 6.23 -1.45
CA VAL A 490 -11.64 5.60 -1.63
C VAL A 490 -11.87 4.12 -1.96
N THR A 491 -11.21 3.66 -3.02
CA THR A 491 -11.15 2.25 -3.40
C THR A 491 -9.70 1.76 -3.38
N THR A 492 -9.44 0.52 -3.83
CA THR A 492 -8.10 -0.04 -3.92
C THR A 492 -7.77 -0.39 -5.37
N GLY A 493 -6.70 0.20 -5.89
CA GLY A 493 -6.20 -0.08 -7.23
C GLY A 493 -5.37 -1.37 -7.33
N PRO A 494 -4.94 -1.75 -8.54
CA PRO A 494 -4.21 -3.00 -8.81
C PRO A 494 -2.92 -3.17 -8.00
N LEU A 495 -2.30 -2.06 -7.58
CA LEU A 495 -1.08 -2.02 -6.78
C LEU A 495 -1.33 -2.17 -5.27
N HIS A 496 -2.58 -2.40 -4.86
CA HIS A 496 -2.98 -2.51 -3.46
C HIS A 496 -2.70 -1.24 -2.64
N GLU A 497 -2.93 -0.09 -3.27
CA GLU A 497 -2.80 1.24 -2.68
C GLU A 497 -4.17 1.93 -2.59
N PRO A 498 -4.40 2.77 -1.56
CA PRO A 498 -5.64 3.53 -1.44
C PRO A 498 -5.75 4.51 -2.61
N THR A 499 -6.87 4.46 -3.30
CA THR A 499 -7.13 5.24 -4.51
C THR A 499 -8.36 6.13 -4.31
N PRO A 500 -8.15 7.43 -4.02
CA PRO A 500 -9.26 8.38 -3.88
C PRO A 500 -10.02 8.56 -5.19
N LEU A 501 -11.34 8.58 -5.09
CA LEU A 501 -12.26 8.80 -6.19
C LEU A 501 -12.85 10.20 -6.11
N ASN A 502 -12.85 10.91 -7.23
CA ASN A 502 -13.58 12.17 -7.34
C ASN A 502 -15.07 11.93 -7.60
N ILE A 503 -15.88 12.98 -7.51
CA ILE A 503 -17.34 12.85 -7.63
C ILE A 503 -17.79 12.35 -9.01
N VAL A 504 -17.10 12.72 -10.09
CA VAL A 504 -17.44 12.22 -11.44
C VAL A 504 -17.13 10.73 -11.53
N GLU A 505 -15.97 10.31 -11.05
CA GLU A 505 -15.56 8.89 -10.98
C GLU A 505 -16.57 8.08 -10.16
N LEU A 506 -16.99 8.55 -8.99
CA LEU A 506 -17.99 7.89 -8.15
C LEU A 506 -19.33 7.68 -8.86
N LEU A 507 -19.74 8.63 -9.69
CA LEU A 507 -21.02 8.53 -10.42
C LEU A 507 -20.95 7.60 -11.63
N VAL A 508 -19.83 7.57 -12.36
CA VAL A 508 -19.73 6.79 -13.60
C VAL A 508 -19.26 5.36 -13.36
N LEU A 509 -18.41 5.11 -12.36
CA LEU A 509 -17.83 3.79 -12.07
C LEU A 509 -18.87 2.66 -11.99
N PRO A 510 -20.02 2.81 -11.29
CA PRO A 510 -21.03 1.75 -11.24
C PRO A 510 -21.51 1.28 -12.62
N LEU A 511 -21.53 2.19 -13.61
CA LEU A 511 -22.00 1.97 -14.98
C LEU A 511 -20.93 1.45 -15.94
N LEU A 512 -19.65 1.36 -15.50
CA LEU A 512 -18.56 0.85 -16.33
C LEU A 512 -18.53 -0.70 -16.32
N ASP A 513 -19.61 -1.36 -16.76
CA ASP A 513 -19.71 -2.81 -16.99
C ASP A 513 -19.46 -3.24 -18.44
N GLY A 514 -19.19 -2.31 -19.34
CA GLY A 514 -19.12 -2.60 -20.77
C GLY A 514 -20.47 -2.62 -21.49
N THR A 515 -21.56 -2.25 -20.81
CA THR A 515 -22.88 -2.10 -21.46
C THR A 515 -23.17 -0.66 -21.87
N HIS A 516 -22.61 0.32 -21.17
CA HIS A 516 -22.85 1.75 -21.40
C HIS A 516 -21.83 2.37 -22.33
N ALA A 517 -22.31 2.92 -23.45
CA ALA A 517 -21.49 3.76 -24.34
C ALA A 517 -21.27 5.16 -23.74
N ARG A 518 -20.23 5.86 -24.20
CA ARG A 518 -19.88 7.21 -23.73
C ARG A 518 -21.05 8.19 -23.70
N ALA A 519 -21.90 8.19 -24.73
CA ALA A 519 -23.07 9.05 -24.79
C ALA A 519 -24.05 8.81 -23.60
N ALA A 520 -24.29 7.55 -23.23
CA ALA A 520 -25.15 7.22 -22.10
C ALA A 520 -24.53 7.65 -20.76
N LEU A 521 -23.20 7.58 -20.62
CA LEU A 521 -22.48 8.05 -19.43
C LEU A 521 -22.55 9.59 -19.30
N VAL A 522 -22.46 10.32 -20.42
CA VAL A 522 -22.69 11.78 -20.43
C VAL A 522 -24.11 12.10 -20.01
N ASP A 523 -25.11 11.40 -20.55
CA ASP A 523 -26.52 11.58 -20.19
C ASP A 523 -26.75 11.34 -18.69
N HIS A 524 -26.05 10.36 -18.11
CA HIS A 524 -26.06 10.10 -16.67
C HIS A 524 -25.51 11.27 -15.86
N LEU A 525 -24.38 11.87 -16.27
CA LEU A 525 -23.80 13.04 -15.61
C LEU A 525 -24.69 14.28 -15.74
N VAL A 526 -25.30 14.52 -16.90
CA VAL A 526 -26.25 15.62 -17.10
C VAL A 526 -27.47 15.43 -16.19
N THR A 527 -27.96 14.19 -16.04
CA THR A 527 -29.06 13.88 -15.11
C THR A 527 -28.63 14.11 -13.66
N ALA A 528 -27.41 13.72 -13.30
CA ALA A 528 -26.85 13.97 -11.96
C ALA A 528 -26.73 15.46 -11.62
N GLU A 529 -26.42 16.31 -12.60
CA GLU A 529 -26.42 17.77 -12.41
C GLU A 529 -27.82 18.30 -12.13
N ARG A 530 -28.83 17.85 -12.90
CA ARG A 530 -30.24 18.23 -12.71
C ARG A 530 -30.79 17.83 -11.35
N GLU A 531 -30.34 16.69 -10.83
CA GLU A 531 -30.66 16.18 -9.50
C GLU A 531 -29.82 16.81 -8.38
N GLU A 532 -28.94 17.77 -8.72
CA GLU A 532 -27.99 18.43 -7.83
C GLU A 532 -27.02 17.49 -7.09
N ARG A 533 -26.79 16.28 -7.62
CA ARG A 533 -25.75 15.36 -7.12
C ARG A 533 -24.35 15.84 -7.48
N ILE A 534 -24.22 16.59 -8.57
CA ILE A 534 -23.02 17.32 -8.99
C ILE A 534 -23.37 18.72 -9.48
N ARG A 535 -22.37 19.60 -9.55
CA ARG A 535 -22.50 20.93 -10.14
C ARG A 535 -21.27 21.21 -11.00
N PHE A 536 -21.51 21.60 -12.25
CA PHE A 536 -20.46 22.01 -13.17
C PHE A 536 -20.27 23.53 -13.12
N HIS A 537 -19.01 23.95 -13.05
CA HIS A 537 -18.60 25.34 -12.90
C HIS A 537 -17.64 25.69 -14.04
N ASP A 538 -17.66 26.94 -14.49
CA ASP A 538 -16.66 27.46 -15.41
C ASP A 538 -15.33 27.80 -14.71
N ASN A 539 -14.35 28.29 -15.46
CA ASN A 539 -13.01 28.63 -14.95
C ASN A 539 -13.05 29.79 -13.94
N ASP A 540 -14.09 30.64 -14.02
CA ASP A 540 -14.35 31.73 -13.08
C ASP A 540 -15.21 31.28 -11.88
N GLN A 541 -15.37 29.97 -11.70
CA GLN A 541 -16.13 29.32 -10.63
C GLN A 541 -17.63 29.63 -10.66
N LYS A 542 -18.17 30.09 -11.79
CA LYS A 542 -19.61 30.33 -11.95
C LYS A 542 -20.30 29.06 -12.38
N ARG A 543 -21.46 28.76 -11.77
CA ARG A 543 -22.27 27.59 -12.12
C ARG A 543 -22.73 27.70 -13.57
N LEU A 544 -22.54 26.63 -14.33
CA LEU A 544 -23.10 26.51 -15.68
C LEU A 544 -24.61 26.31 -15.60
N THR A 545 -25.37 27.00 -16.45
CA THR A 545 -26.84 26.98 -16.41
C THR A 545 -27.50 26.59 -17.73
N THR A 546 -26.78 26.65 -18.85
CA THR A 546 -27.33 26.26 -20.16
C THR A 546 -27.14 24.75 -20.40
N PRO A 547 -28.15 24.04 -20.93
CA PRO A 547 -28.06 22.61 -21.20
C PRO A 547 -26.87 22.21 -22.07
N GLU A 548 -26.52 23.05 -23.06
CA GLU A 548 -25.41 22.82 -23.99
C GLU A 548 -24.06 22.92 -23.28
N ALA A 549 -23.88 23.93 -22.41
CA ALA A 549 -22.64 24.08 -21.65
C ALA A 549 -22.46 22.96 -20.61
N ILE A 550 -23.55 22.56 -19.96
CA ILE A 550 -23.55 21.44 -19.00
C ILE A 550 -23.16 20.14 -19.70
N ARG A 551 -23.74 19.84 -20.87
CA ARG A 551 -23.38 18.64 -21.65
C ARG A 551 -21.91 18.67 -22.09
N ALA A 552 -21.43 19.78 -22.65
CA ALA A 552 -20.04 19.89 -23.07
C ALA A 552 -19.06 19.70 -21.90
N CYS A 553 -19.38 20.27 -20.73
CA CYS A 553 -18.58 20.09 -19.52
C CYS A 553 -18.62 18.63 -19.01
N ALA A 554 -19.78 17.98 -19.07
CA ALA A 554 -19.92 16.56 -18.73
C ALA A 554 -19.11 15.65 -19.66
N GLU A 555 -19.06 15.95 -20.97
CA GLU A 555 -18.22 15.26 -21.95
C GLU A 555 -16.73 15.39 -21.61
N GLU A 556 -16.26 16.61 -21.34
CA GLU A 556 -14.86 16.87 -20.97
C GLU A 556 -14.46 16.13 -19.69
N HIS A 557 -15.29 16.21 -18.64
CA HIS A 557 -15.01 15.54 -17.37
C HIS A 557 -15.11 14.03 -17.45
N LEU A 558 -16.00 13.47 -18.28
CA LEU A 558 -16.04 12.03 -18.55
C LEU A 558 -14.73 11.56 -19.18
N GLU A 559 -14.24 12.27 -20.21
CA GLU A 559 -12.97 11.92 -20.86
C GLU A 559 -11.78 12.00 -19.89
N LEU A 560 -11.75 13.03 -19.05
CA LEU A 560 -10.73 13.16 -18.01
C LEU A 560 -10.81 12.03 -16.98
N ALA A 561 -12.01 11.67 -16.53
CA ALA A 561 -12.23 10.57 -15.60
C ALA A 561 -11.77 9.24 -16.21
N LEU A 562 -12.18 8.91 -17.44
CA LEU A 562 -11.77 7.68 -18.11
C LEU A 562 -10.25 7.58 -18.30
N ARG A 563 -9.58 8.68 -18.69
CA ARG A 563 -8.11 8.73 -18.78
C ARG A 563 -7.44 8.56 -17.42
N THR A 564 -7.99 9.17 -16.37
CA THR A 564 -7.46 9.07 -15.00
C THR A 564 -7.60 7.65 -14.45
N LEU A 565 -8.77 7.02 -14.64
CA LEU A 565 -9.03 5.64 -14.28
C LEU A 565 -8.10 4.67 -15.03
N ALA A 566 -7.88 4.88 -16.34
CA ALA A 566 -6.94 4.09 -17.13
C ALA A 566 -5.49 4.27 -16.67
N GLY A 567 -5.06 5.51 -16.41
CA GLY A 567 -3.72 5.82 -15.89
C GLY A 567 -3.44 5.24 -14.51
N ARG A 568 -4.50 4.99 -13.71
CA ARG A 568 -4.44 4.30 -12.41
C ARG A 568 -4.66 2.78 -12.51
N GLY A 569 -4.90 2.25 -13.72
CA GLY A 569 -5.08 0.82 -13.96
C GLY A 569 -6.40 0.26 -13.41
N LEU A 570 -7.42 1.12 -13.28
CA LEU A 570 -8.74 0.74 -12.76
C LEU A 570 -9.70 0.26 -13.86
N LEU A 571 -9.30 0.37 -15.13
CA LEU A 571 -10.04 -0.18 -16.26
C LEU A 571 -9.54 -1.56 -16.65
N THR A 572 -10.45 -2.39 -17.15
CA THR A 572 -10.18 -3.74 -17.68
C THR A 572 -10.58 -3.80 -19.14
N ASP A 573 -9.93 -4.70 -19.89
CA ASP A 573 -10.20 -4.91 -21.32
C ASP A 573 -11.51 -5.66 -21.58
#